data_AF-A0AAV8G790-F1
#
_entry.id   AF-A0AAV8G790-F1
#
_cell.length_a   1.000
_cell.length_b   1.000
_cell.length_c   1.000
_cell.angle_alpha   90.00
_cell.angle_beta   90.00
_cell.angle_gamma   90.00
#
_symmetry.space_group_name_H-M   'P 1'
#
loop_
_entity.id
_entity.type
_entity.pdbx_description
1 polymer ?
#
loop_
_entity_poly.entity_id
_entity_poly.type
_entity_poly.pdbx_seq_one_letter_code
_entity_poly.pdbx_strand_id
1 'polypeptide(L)'
;MFEFYCQYNVFPFKAWDILRSIYPHNEKADEIWRVLAKAKFLEWELTSSEHQWRLQNLKELCENAIREYNFLHEESGDTAPNHLAEQLQLLNEVFEKASEADVPTDVPDYLCCKITFDIFTDPVLTPSGITYERSALLEHLRTVGDFDPITRKPLKESQLIPNLAIKGAVQAYLKEHGWAYNMG
;
A
#
# COMPACT_ATOMS: atom_id res chain seq x y z
N MET A 1 17.01 19.01 -11.44
CA MET A 1 16.07 18.55 -12.49
C MET A 1 15.49 17.17 -12.18
N PHE A 2 16.25 16.24 -11.58
CA PHE A 2 15.73 14.95 -11.07
C PHE A 2 14.83 15.09 -9.83
N GLU A 3 15.15 16.00 -8.90
CA GLU A 3 14.35 16.25 -7.69
C GLU A 3 12.96 16.85 -7.95
N PHE A 4 12.75 17.48 -9.12
CA PHE A 4 11.44 18.03 -9.49
C PHE A 4 10.49 16.98 -10.08
N TYR A 5 11.01 15.81 -10.50
CA TYR A 5 10.20 14.71 -11.05
C TYR A 5 9.60 13.80 -9.97
N CYS A 6 10.23 13.69 -8.79
CA CYS A 6 9.71 12.88 -7.68
C CYS A 6 8.48 13.51 -6.99
N GLN A 7 8.29 14.83 -7.09
CA GLN A 7 7.21 15.53 -6.38
C GLN A 7 5.83 15.35 -7.04
N TYR A 8 5.77 14.93 -8.31
CA TYR A 8 4.54 14.75 -9.08
C TYR A 8 4.28 13.28 -9.41
N ASN A 9 4.16 12.45 -8.37
CA ASN A 9 3.87 10.99 -8.33
C ASN A 9 2.63 10.50 -9.14
N VAL A 10 2.15 11.27 -10.11
CA VAL A 10 0.98 11.04 -10.99
C VAL A 10 1.40 10.56 -12.40
N PHE A 11 2.68 10.67 -12.76
CA PHE A 11 3.17 10.30 -14.10
C PHE A 11 3.20 8.78 -14.43
N PRO A 12 3.49 7.84 -13.51
CA PRO A 12 3.67 6.45 -13.89
C PRO A 12 2.36 5.72 -14.22
N PHE A 13 1.30 5.94 -13.44
CA PHE A 13 0.02 5.25 -13.62
C PHE A 13 -0.71 5.65 -14.90
N LYS A 14 -0.72 6.94 -15.26
CA LYS A 14 -1.36 7.40 -16.50
C LYS A 14 -0.65 6.90 -17.75
N ALA A 15 0.69 6.90 -17.76
CA ALA A 15 1.45 6.37 -18.87
C ALA A 15 1.22 4.85 -19.01
N TRP A 16 1.18 4.13 -17.89
CA TRP A 16 0.85 2.71 -17.86
C TRP A 16 -0.58 2.43 -18.36
N ASP A 17 -1.56 3.23 -17.93
CA ASP A 17 -2.96 3.12 -18.38
C ASP A 17 -3.10 3.32 -19.89
N ILE A 18 -2.35 4.28 -20.45
CA ILE A 18 -2.30 4.53 -21.89
C ILE A 18 -1.67 3.33 -22.61
N LEU A 19 -0.50 2.85 -22.15
CA LEU A 19 0.18 1.70 -22.76
C LEU A 19 -0.72 0.47 -22.80
N ARG A 20 -1.48 0.22 -21.74
CA ARG A 20 -2.38 -0.93 -21.65
C ARG A 20 -3.65 -0.75 -22.47
N SER A 21 -4.16 0.47 -22.58
CA SER A 21 -5.25 0.78 -23.52
C SER A 21 -4.85 0.55 -24.98
N ILE A 22 -3.58 0.77 -25.32
CA ILE A 22 -3.05 0.58 -26.67
C ILE A 22 -2.71 -0.91 -26.91
N TYR A 23 -2.29 -1.63 -25.86
CA TYR A 23 -1.86 -3.02 -25.96
C TYR A 23 -2.52 -3.94 -24.90
N PRO A 24 -3.80 -4.30 -25.07
CA PRO A 24 -4.61 -4.98 -24.05
C PRO A 24 -4.23 -6.44 -23.73
N HIS A 25 -3.25 -7.02 -24.42
CA HIS A 25 -2.73 -8.39 -24.18
C HIS A 25 -1.21 -8.47 -24.16
N ASN A 26 -0.55 -7.38 -23.75
CA ASN A 26 0.89 -7.26 -23.93
C ASN A 26 1.64 -7.64 -22.65
N GLU A 27 2.31 -8.78 -22.71
CA GLU A 27 3.29 -9.24 -21.71
C GLU A 27 4.32 -8.16 -21.36
N LYS A 28 4.66 -7.27 -22.30
CA LYS A 28 5.55 -6.12 -22.04
C LYS A 28 4.95 -5.09 -21.10
N ALA A 29 3.62 -4.91 -21.09
CA ALA A 29 2.96 -3.97 -20.17
C ALA A 29 3.04 -4.49 -18.72
N ASP A 30 2.96 -5.80 -18.54
CA ASP A 30 3.13 -6.46 -17.25
C ASP A 30 4.60 -6.43 -16.81
N GLU A 31 5.55 -6.62 -17.72
CA GLU A 31 6.98 -6.47 -17.45
C GLU A 31 7.33 -5.04 -17.02
N ILE A 32 6.82 -4.03 -17.76
CA ILE A 32 6.98 -2.62 -17.39
C ILE A 32 6.40 -2.36 -16.00
N TRP A 33 5.21 -2.91 -15.70
CA TRP A 33 4.61 -2.77 -14.38
C TRP A 33 5.48 -3.37 -13.27
N ARG A 34 6.01 -4.58 -13.47
CA ARG A 34 6.90 -5.26 -12.50
C ARG A 34 8.15 -4.44 -12.21
N VAL A 35 8.79 -3.90 -13.25
CA VAL A 35 9.98 -3.03 -13.09
C VAL A 35 9.61 -1.77 -12.31
N LEU A 36 8.47 -1.16 -12.63
CA LEU A 36 8.00 0.06 -11.97
C LEU A 36 7.63 -0.18 -10.50
N ALA A 37 6.89 -1.26 -10.22
CA ALA A 37 6.53 -1.67 -8.87
C ALA A 37 7.79 -1.93 -8.04
N LYS A 38 8.77 -2.66 -8.59
CA LYS A 38 10.06 -2.88 -7.91
C LYS A 38 10.78 -1.56 -7.61
N ALA A 39 10.82 -0.63 -8.56
CA ALA A 39 11.45 0.67 -8.33
C ALA A 39 10.73 1.47 -7.24
N LYS A 40 9.38 1.44 -7.20
CA LYS A 40 8.58 2.09 -6.17
C LYS A 40 8.76 1.46 -4.79
N PHE A 41 8.85 0.14 -4.73
CA PHE A 41 9.16 -0.58 -3.50
C PHE A 41 10.54 -0.19 -2.95
N LEU A 42 11.58 -0.16 -3.79
CA LEU A 42 12.94 0.24 -3.38
C LEU A 42 13.00 1.71 -2.94
N GLU A 43 12.27 2.60 -3.62
CA GLU A 43 12.12 4.00 -3.19
C GLU A 43 11.49 4.10 -1.80
N TRP A 44 10.43 3.34 -1.55
CA TRP A 44 9.80 3.24 -0.22
C TRP A 44 10.76 2.64 0.81
N GLU A 45 11.47 1.55 0.50
CA GLU A 45 12.38 0.88 1.44
C GLU A 45 13.49 1.82 1.94
N LEU A 46 14.09 2.59 1.02
CA LEU A 46 15.12 3.58 1.36
C LEU A 46 14.55 4.72 2.22
N THR A 47 13.42 5.29 1.82
CA THR A 47 12.81 6.44 2.52
C THR A 47 12.28 6.05 3.90
N SER A 48 11.65 4.88 4.02
CA SER A 48 11.12 4.36 5.28
C SER A 48 12.25 4.00 6.25
N SER A 49 13.35 3.41 5.76
CA SER A 49 14.52 3.13 6.60
C SER A 49 15.11 4.41 7.21
N GLU A 50 15.24 5.46 6.40
CA GLU A 50 15.73 6.76 6.88
C GLU A 50 14.74 7.39 7.87
N HIS A 51 13.43 7.34 7.59
CA HIS A 51 12.39 7.88 8.46
C HIS A 51 12.33 7.15 9.81
N GLN A 52 12.36 5.81 9.80
CA GLN A 52 12.40 4.98 10.99
C GLN A 52 13.63 5.29 11.86
N TRP A 53 14.81 5.44 11.24
CA TRP A 53 16.01 5.84 11.96
C TRP A 53 15.82 7.23 12.61
N ARG A 54 15.32 8.22 11.87
CA ARG A 54 15.08 9.58 12.41
C ARG A 54 14.10 9.56 13.58
N LEU A 55 13.00 8.82 13.46
CA LEU A 55 12.00 8.67 14.53
C LEU A 55 12.60 8.01 15.76
N GLN A 56 13.40 6.95 15.60
CA GLN A 56 14.04 6.26 16.71
C GLN A 56 15.02 7.18 17.47
N ASN A 57 15.86 7.94 16.76
CA ASN A 57 16.76 8.90 17.40
C ASN A 57 16.00 9.99 18.15
N LEU A 58 14.95 10.54 17.53
CA LEU A 58 14.14 11.58 18.16
C LEU A 58 13.42 11.06 19.40
N LYS A 59 12.90 9.82 19.34
CA LYS A 59 12.28 9.14 20.47
C LYS A 59 13.25 9.01 21.64
N GLU A 60 14.45 8.50 21.41
CA GLU A 60 15.48 8.36 22.44
C GLU A 60 15.84 9.71 23.09
N LEU A 61 16.00 10.75 22.28
CA LEU A 61 16.24 12.12 22.79
C LEU A 61 15.09 12.61 23.67
N CYS A 62 13.84 12.38 23.26
CA CYS A 62 12.66 12.78 24.03
C CYS A 62 12.55 11.99 25.34
N GLU A 63 12.79 10.68 25.31
CA GLU A 63 12.78 9.85 26.52
C GLU A 63 13.84 10.32 27.53
N ASN A 64 15.06 10.61 27.07
CA ASN A 64 16.14 11.10 27.92
C ASN A 64 15.79 12.46 28.53
N ALA A 65 15.25 13.39 27.72
CA ALA A 65 14.82 14.70 28.20
C ALA A 65 13.69 14.59 29.24
N ILE A 66 12.72 13.70 29.05
CA ILE A 66 11.64 13.46 30.02
C ILE A 66 12.20 12.90 31.33
N ARG A 67 13.12 11.93 31.27
CA ARG A 67 13.77 11.36 32.46
C ARG A 67 14.58 12.41 33.21
N GLU A 68 15.37 13.21 32.51
CA GLU A 68 16.18 14.28 33.09
C GLU A 68 15.28 15.36 33.73
N TYR A 69 14.22 15.79 33.05
CA TYR A 69 13.27 16.75 33.60
C TYR A 69 12.62 16.25 34.89
N ASN A 70 12.14 15.00 34.90
CA ASN A 70 11.54 14.39 36.10
C ASN A 70 12.56 14.26 37.23
N PHE A 71 13.80 13.83 36.93
CA PHE A 71 14.88 13.74 37.93
C PHE A 71 15.21 15.10 38.58
N LEU A 72 15.21 16.19 37.80
CA LEU A 72 15.49 17.54 38.31
C LEU A 72 14.34 18.15 39.12
N HIS A 73 13.11 17.63 38.98
CA HIS A 73 11.89 18.19 39.58
C HIS A 73 11.18 17.21 40.54
N GLU A 74 11.86 16.16 41.00
CA GLU A 74 11.33 15.27 42.05
C GLU A 74 11.15 16.05 43.37
N GLU A 75 9.94 16.55 43.62
CA GLU A 75 9.49 16.90 44.96
C GLU A 75 9.07 15.63 45.71
N SER A 76 9.43 15.58 46.99
CA SER A 76 9.33 14.42 47.89
C SER A 76 7.89 14.00 48.21
N GLY A 77 7.17 13.44 47.24
CA GLY A 77 5.81 12.93 47.41
C GLY A 77 5.60 11.58 46.72
N ASP A 78 4.91 10.66 47.41
CA ASP A 78 4.56 9.26 47.04
C ASP A 78 3.86 9.05 45.67
N THR A 79 3.71 10.08 44.83
CA THR A 79 2.93 10.05 43.57
C THR A 79 3.79 10.09 42.29
N ALA A 80 5.10 10.32 42.39
CA ALA A 80 6.01 10.52 41.26
C ALA A 80 6.18 9.34 40.27
N PRO A 81 6.22 8.05 40.69
CA PRO A 81 6.51 6.95 39.77
C PRO A 81 5.48 6.76 38.66
N ASN A 82 4.21 7.09 38.93
CA ASN A 82 3.11 6.86 38.00
C ASN A 82 3.11 7.87 36.84
N HIS A 83 3.47 9.13 37.12
CA HIS A 83 3.45 10.19 36.12
C HIS A 83 4.55 10.04 35.06
N LEU A 84 5.77 9.65 35.45
CA LEU A 84 6.85 9.38 34.49
C LEU A 84 6.49 8.21 33.55
N ALA A 85 5.91 7.14 34.11
CA ALA A 85 5.47 5.99 33.31
C ALA A 85 4.38 6.39 32.29
N GLU A 86 3.39 7.18 32.71
CA GLU A 86 2.34 7.73 31.84
C GLU A 86 2.93 8.58 30.71
N GLN A 87 3.89 9.47 31.01
CA GLN A 87 4.54 10.31 29.99
C GLN A 87 5.32 9.48 28.96
N LEU A 88 6.08 8.48 29.41
CA LEU A 88 6.84 7.59 28.53
C LEU A 88 5.90 6.72 27.68
N GLN A 89 4.76 6.28 28.23
CA GLN A 89 3.75 5.56 27.48
C GLN A 89 3.14 6.44 26.38
N LEU A 90 2.71 7.65 26.72
CA LEU A 90 2.17 8.60 25.72
C LEU A 90 3.19 8.92 24.63
N LEU A 91 4.47 9.05 25.00
CA LEU A 91 5.54 9.25 24.04
C LEU A 91 5.64 8.05 23.07
N ASN A 92 5.61 6.82 23.60
CA ASN A 92 5.62 5.62 22.77
C ASN A 92 4.45 5.61 21.77
N GLU A 93 3.23 5.90 22.23
CA GLU A 93 2.03 5.94 21.38
C GLU A 93 2.16 6.97 20.24
N VAL A 94 2.75 8.14 20.51
CA VAL A 94 3.01 9.17 19.50
C VAL A 94 3.97 8.66 18.42
N PHE A 95 5.07 8.02 18.82
CA PHE A 95 6.06 7.52 17.87
C PHE A 95 5.59 6.27 17.11
N GLU A 96 4.83 5.38 17.75
CA GLU A 96 4.18 4.25 17.07
C GLU A 96 3.28 4.75 15.94
N LYS A 97 2.41 5.73 16.26
CA LYS A 97 1.51 6.35 15.27
C LYS A 97 2.27 7.08 14.17
N ALA A 98 3.38 7.75 14.50
CA ALA A 98 4.21 8.43 13.49
C ALA A 98 4.92 7.46 12.54
N SER A 99 5.18 6.22 12.98
CA SER A 99 5.83 5.17 12.19
C SER A 99 4.87 4.25 11.44
N GLU A 100 3.56 4.37 11.64
CA GLU A 100 2.54 3.45 11.11
C GLU A 100 2.63 3.25 9.58
N ALA A 101 2.93 4.31 8.83
CA ALA A 101 3.05 4.27 7.36
C ALA A 101 4.29 3.48 6.87
N ASP A 102 5.31 3.33 7.71
CA ASP A 102 6.56 2.63 7.39
C ASP A 102 6.50 1.14 7.75
N VAL A 103 5.41 0.68 8.37
CA VAL A 103 5.25 -0.72 8.77
C VAL A 103 4.51 -1.47 7.65
N PRO A 104 5.16 -2.46 7.00
CA PRO A 104 4.46 -3.35 6.09
C PRO A 104 3.36 -4.13 6.81
N THR A 105 2.17 -4.15 6.23
CA THR A 105 1.03 -4.92 6.71
C THR A 105 0.42 -5.71 5.56
N ASP A 106 -0.71 -6.39 5.78
CA ASP A 106 -1.42 -7.07 4.70
C ASP A 106 -2.24 -6.07 3.89
N VAL A 107 -2.22 -6.22 2.55
CA VAL A 107 -3.12 -5.46 1.68
C VAL A 107 -4.57 -5.87 1.98
N PRO A 108 -5.50 -4.93 2.17
CA PRO A 108 -6.89 -5.28 2.44
C PRO A 108 -7.53 -6.14 1.33
N ASP A 109 -8.22 -7.22 1.71
CA ASP A 109 -8.84 -8.20 0.80
C ASP A 109 -9.79 -7.63 -0.26
N TYR A 110 -10.36 -6.44 -0.02
CA TYR A 110 -11.25 -5.76 -0.96
C TYR A 110 -10.49 -5.05 -2.09
N LEU A 111 -9.17 -4.89 -1.96
CA LEU A 111 -8.25 -4.42 -2.99
C LEU A 111 -7.59 -5.59 -3.74
N CYS A 112 -7.84 -6.83 -3.32
CA CYS A 112 -7.23 -8.03 -3.89
C CYS A 112 -8.20 -8.80 -4.79
N CYS A 113 -7.65 -9.35 -5.87
CA CYS A 113 -8.37 -10.18 -6.83
C CYS A 113 -8.74 -11.53 -6.23
N LYS A 114 -9.95 -12.02 -6.55
CA LYS A 114 -10.46 -13.31 -6.03
C LYS A 114 -9.87 -14.55 -6.72
N ILE A 115 -9.07 -14.36 -7.78
CA ILE A 115 -8.35 -15.45 -8.47
C ILE A 115 -6.86 -15.40 -8.10
N THR A 116 -6.21 -14.25 -8.27
CA THR A 116 -4.76 -14.14 -8.07
C THR A 116 -4.39 -13.91 -6.61
N PHE A 117 -5.32 -13.44 -5.78
CA PHE A 117 -5.07 -12.99 -4.40
C PHE A 117 -4.14 -11.78 -4.27
N ASP A 118 -3.64 -11.26 -5.39
CA ASP A 118 -2.83 -10.04 -5.45
C ASP A 118 -3.69 -8.77 -5.55
N ILE A 119 -3.09 -7.64 -5.20
CA ILE A 119 -3.68 -6.32 -5.38
C ILE A 119 -4.03 -6.06 -6.85
N PHE A 120 -5.19 -5.45 -7.12
CA PHE A 120 -5.61 -5.22 -8.50
C PHE A 120 -4.68 -4.27 -9.25
N THR A 121 -4.30 -4.65 -10.47
CA THR A 121 -3.66 -3.76 -11.43
C THR A 121 -4.66 -3.30 -12.49
N ASP A 122 -5.56 -4.21 -12.90
CA ASP A 122 -6.66 -3.91 -13.80
C ASP A 122 -7.97 -4.62 -13.40
N PRO A 123 -8.70 -4.00 -12.47
CA PRO A 123 -9.95 -4.57 -11.99
C PRO A 123 -11.05 -4.49 -13.06
N VAL A 124 -11.71 -5.61 -13.33
CA VAL A 124 -12.92 -5.72 -14.16
C VAL A 124 -14.09 -6.27 -13.36
N LEU A 125 -15.26 -5.66 -13.55
CA LEU A 125 -16.51 -6.02 -12.91
C LEU A 125 -17.33 -6.94 -13.82
N THR A 126 -17.83 -8.05 -13.26
CA THR A 126 -18.79 -8.94 -13.93
C THR A 126 -20.23 -8.49 -13.68
N PRO A 127 -21.22 -8.92 -14.49
CA PRO A 127 -22.65 -8.69 -14.21
C PRO A 127 -23.12 -9.27 -12.86
N SER A 128 -22.37 -10.22 -12.29
CA SER A 128 -22.61 -10.76 -10.95
C SER A 128 -22.18 -9.80 -9.82
N GLY A 129 -21.58 -8.65 -10.15
CA GLY A 129 -21.12 -7.66 -9.19
C GLY A 129 -19.75 -7.98 -8.57
N ILE A 130 -19.00 -8.93 -9.15
CA ILE A 130 -17.71 -9.36 -8.62
C ILE A 130 -16.58 -8.77 -9.44
N THR A 131 -15.53 -8.30 -8.76
CA THR A 131 -14.34 -7.73 -9.40
C THR A 131 -13.21 -8.74 -9.46
N TYR A 132 -12.57 -8.85 -10.62
CA TYR A 132 -11.42 -9.71 -10.88
C TYR A 132 -10.30 -8.93 -11.57
N GLU A 133 -9.08 -9.44 -11.50
CA GLU A 133 -7.98 -9.01 -12.36
C GLU A 133 -8.30 -9.47 -13.79
N ARG A 134 -8.19 -8.56 -14.78
CA ARG A 134 -8.61 -8.84 -16.15
C ARG A 134 -7.88 -10.04 -16.72
N SER A 135 -6.56 -10.07 -16.62
CA SER A 135 -5.74 -11.14 -17.20
C SER A 135 -6.15 -12.51 -16.65
N ALA A 136 -6.33 -12.62 -15.34
CA ALA A 136 -6.74 -13.85 -14.68
C ALA A 136 -8.16 -14.30 -15.06
N LEU A 137 -9.11 -13.37 -15.16
CA LEU A 137 -10.47 -13.71 -15.57
C LEU A 137 -10.55 -14.14 -17.04
N LEU A 138 -9.81 -13.47 -17.93
CA LEU A 138 -9.73 -13.86 -19.34
C LEU A 138 -9.10 -15.24 -19.52
N GLU A 139 -8.05 -15.55 -18.73
CA GLU A 139 -7.44 -16.87 -18.71
C GLU A 139 -8.46 -17.95 -18.30
N HIS A 140 -9.23 -17.69 -17.24
CA HIS A 140 -10.29 -18.59 -16.78
C HIS A 140 -11.35 -18.82 -17.85
N LEU A 141 -11.86 -17.76 -18.49
CA LEU A 141 -12.86 -17.88 -19.55
C LEU A 141 -12.34 -18.70 -20.74
N ARG A 142 -11.05 -18.55 -21.06
CA ARG A 142 -10.40 -19.28 -22.17
C ARG A 142 -10.13 -20.75 -21.85
N THR A 143 -9.70 -21.07 -20.64
CA THR A 143 -9.17 -22.41 -20.28
C THR A 143 -10.14 -23.27 -19.49
N VAL A 144 -11.00 -22.67 -18.70
CA VAL A 144 -11.95 -23.35 -17.81
C VAL A 144 -13.36 -23.29 -18.38
N GLY A 145 -13.78 -22.12 -18.86
CA GLY A 145 -15.03 -21.94 -19.61
C GLY A 145 -15.79 -20.64 -19.33
N ASP A 146 -16.82 -20.40 -20.14
CA ASP A 146 -17.62 -19.16 -20.18
C ASP A 146 -18.60 -19.01 -18.99
N PHE A 147 -18.07 -19.02 -17.78
CA PHE A 147 -18.85 -18.81 -16.55
C PHE A 147 -18.06 -18.05 -15.49
N ASP A 148 -18.77 -17.27 -14.67
CA ASP A 148 -18.20 -16.52 -13.55
C ASP A 148 -17.58 -17.48 -12.52
N PRO A 149 -16.30 -17.31 -12.13
CA PRO A 149 -15.58 -18.27 -11.29
C PRO A 149 -16.27 -18.59 -9.95
N ILE A 150 -16.95 -17.60 -9.37
CA ILE A 150 -17.58 -17.73 -8.04
C ILE A 150 -19.04 -18.14 -8.18
N THR A 151 -19.81 -17.40 -8.99
CA THR A 151 -21.28 -17.60 -9.07
C THR A 151 -21.69 -18.68 -10.06
N ARG A 152 -20.76 -19.13 -10.93
CA ARG A 152 -20.99 -20.11 -12.01
C ARG A 152 -22.05 -19.71 -13.03
N LYS A 153 -22.49 -18.44 -13.03
CA LYS A 153 -23.41 -17.90 -14.04
C LYS A 153 -22.69 -17.75 -15.38
N PRO A 154 -23.38 -17.90 -16.53
CA PRO A 154 -22.77 -17.67 -17.84
C PRO A 154 -22.13 -16.29 -17.91
N LEU A 155 -20.88 -16.25 -18.38
CA LEU A 155 -20.08 -15.03 -18.46
C LEU A 155 -19.27 -15.03 -19.74
N LYS A 156 -19.31 -13.92 -20.47
CA LYS A 156 -18.51 -13.68 -21.66
C LYS A 156 -17.63 -12.45 -21.47
N GLU A 157 -16.49 -12.42 -22.13
CA GLU A 157 -15.55 -11.29 -22.11
C GLU A 157 -16.21 -9.95 -22.46
N SER A 158 -17.12 -9.93 -23.44
CA SER A 158 -17.88 -8.73 -23.84
C SER A 158 -18.73 -8.10 -22.72
N GLN A 159 -18.97 -8.82 -21.62
CA GLN A 159 -19.75 -8.33 -20.47
C GLN A 159 -18.87 -7.69 -19.38
N LEU A 160 -17.55 -7.73 -19.53
CA LEU A 160 -16.61 -7.21 -18.55
C LEU A 160 -16.50 -5.69 -18.64
N ILE A 161 -16.74 -5.02 -17.52
CA ILE A 161 -16.68 -3.55 -17.45
C ILE A 161 -15.47 -3.16 -16.60
N PRO A 162 -14.59 -2.23 -17.04
CA PRO A 162 -13.51 -1.73 -16.19
C PRO A 162 -14.05 -1.15 -14.88
N ASN A 163 -13.54 -1.61 -13.74
CA ASN A 163 -13.92 -1.10 -12.42
C ASN A 163 -12.99 0.05 -12.01
N LEU A 164 -13.22 1.22 -12.59
CA LEU A 164 -12.39 2.41 -12.35
C LEU A 164 -12.39 2.88 -10.89
N ALA A 165 -13.45 2.57 -10.13
CA ALA A 165 -13.53 2.91 -8.70
C ALA A 165 -12.51 2.10 -7.88
N ILE A 166 -12.46 0.78 -8.07
CA ILE A 166 -11.47 -0.08 -7.41
C ILE A 166 -10.06 0.27 -7.89
N LYS A 167 -9.89 0.59 -9.17
CA LYS A 167 -8.60 1.05 -9.70
C LYS A 167 -8.12 2.32 -9.00
N GLY A 168 -8.99 3.31 -8.82
CA GLY A 168 -8.69 4.53 -8.07
C GLY A 168 -8.39 4.25 -6.59
N ALA A 169 -9.13 3.32 -5.96
CA ALA A 169 -8.88 2.92 -4.57
C ALA A 169 -7.50 2.26 -4.40
N VAL A 170 -7.10 1.38 -5.30
CA VAL A 170 -5.74 0.80 -5.30
C VAL A 170 -4.68 1.86 -5.50
N GLN A 171 -4.88 2.79 -6.45
CA GLN A 171 -3.92 3.88 -6.67
C GLN A 171 -3.76 4.79 -5.45
N ALA A 172 -4.85 5.10 -4.75
CA ALA A 172 -4.81 5.84 -3.50
C ALA A 172 -4.06 5.06 -2.41
N TYR A 173 -4.38 3.77 -2.26
CA TYR A 173 -3.72 2.89 -1.30
C TYR A 173 -2.21 2.78 -1.54
N LEU A 174 -1.79 2.51 -2.77
CA LEU A 174 -0.37 2.41 -3.14
C LEU A 174 0.40 3.73 -2.99
N LYS A 175 -0.29 4.88 -2.97
CA LYS A 175 0.34 6.17 -2.72
C LYS A 175 0.72 6.34 -1.24
N GLU A 176 -0.10 5.78 -0.35
CA GLU A 176 0.09 5.86 1.10
C GLU A 176 0.92 4.69 1.64
N HIS A 177 0.89 3.54 0.96
CA HIS A 177 1.52 2.30 1.38
C HIS A 177 2.54 1.80 0.33
N GLY A 178 3.72 2.43 0.29
CA GLY A 178 4.75 2.10 -0.69
C GLY A 178 5.29 0.66 -0.61
N TRP A 179 5.23 0.03 0.57
CA TRP A 179 5.56 -1.38 0.73
C TRP A 179 4.64 -2.31 -0.07
N ALA A 180 3.41 -1.89 -0.38
CA ALA A 180 2.44 -2.71 -1.09
C ALA A 180 2.76 -2.87 -2.59
N TYR A 181 3.80 -2.19 -3.09
CA TYR A 181 4.37 -2.49 -4.41
C TYR A 181 5.22 -3.76 -4.43
N ASN A 182 5.48 -4.39 -3.28
CA ASN A 182 6.16 -5.68 -3.22
C ASN A 182 5.26 -6.79 -3.78
N MET A 183 5.32 -6.96 -5.09
CA MET A 183 4.67 -8.05 -5.82
C MET A 183 5.64 -9.23 -5.75
N GLY A 184 5.26 -10.30 -5.04
CA GLY A 184 6.10 -11.49 -4.79
C GLY A 184 6.61 -12.21 -6.03
#